data_AF-A0A507EM77-F1
#
_entry.id   AF-A0A507EM77-F1
#
_cell.length_a   1.000
_cell.length_b   1.000
_cell.length_c   1.000
_cell.angle_alpha   90.00
_cell.angle_beta   90.00
_cell.angle_gamma   90.00
#
_symmetry.space_group_name_H-M   'P 1'
#
loop_
_entity.id
_entity.type
_entity.pdbx_description
1 polymer ?
#
loop_
_entity_poly.entity_id
_entity_poly.type
_entity_poly.pdbx_seq_one_letter_code
_entity_poly.pdbx_strand_id
1 'polypeptide(L)'
;MASIISSDVKIKVSSTLNKDSKSFGKQYLTDGDLETCWNSDQGTSQWIIAEFPRSVSPSQVVLMFQGGFTSSQVLVFSAPSPLASSSPDWTQLTQLYPEDSNKLQTFDVASSAASAVRSLKFVFTECSDTYGRIVVYKLDVLGAAVE
;
A
#
# COMPACT_ATOMS: atom_id res chain seq x y z
N MET A 1 4.57 12.31 -14.22
CA MET A 1 3.98 11.06 -13.69
C MET A 1 2.67 11.43 -13.01
N ALA A 2 1.65 10.59 -13.12
CA ALA A 2 0.32 10.86 -12.55
C ALA A 2 -0.03 9.78 -11.52
N SER A 3 -0.91 10.12 -10.58
CA SER A 3 -1.51 9.12 -9.71
C SER A 3 -2.27 8.09 -10.54
N ILE A 4 -1.99 6.81 -10.28
CA ILE A 4 -2.71 5.67 -10.86
C ILE A 4 -3.72 5.07 -9.87
N ILE A 5 -3.86 5.67 -8.69
CA ILE A 5 -4.90 5.37 -7.71
C ILE A 5 -6.15 6.19 -8.09
N SER A 6 -7.13 5.52 -8.70
CA SER A 6 -8.45 6.09 -9.00
C SER A 6 -9.54 5.43 -8.15
N SER A 7 -10.76 5.96 -8.22
CA SER A 7 -11.96 5.40 -7.56
C SER A 7 -12.27 3.95 -7.95
N ASP A 8 -11.75 3.48 -9.09
CA ASP A 8 -11.96 2.10 -9.58
C ASP A 8 -10.93 1.11 -9.03
N VAL A 9 -9.87 1.60 -8.36
CA VAL A 9 -8.87 0.76 -7.72
C VAL A 9 -9.46 0.14 -6.47
N LYS A 10 -9.45 -1.19 -6.40
CA LYS A 10 -9.93 -1.91 -5.23
C LYS A 10 -8.80 -2.05 -4.23
N ILE A 11 -8.99 -1.43 -3.07
CA ILE A 11 -8.09 -1.60 -1.94
C ILE A 11 -8.57 -2.78 -1.07
N LYS A 12 -7.62 -3.59 -0.61
CA LYS A 12 -7.81 -4.57 0.46
C LYS A 12 -6.73 -4.36 1.51
N VAL A 13 -7.04 -4.68 2.76
CA VAL A 13 -6.12 -4.58 3.89
C VAL A 13 -6.17 -5.85 4.71
N SER A 14 -5.08 -6.16 5.41
CA SER A 14 -4.97 -7.33 6.30
C SER A 14 -5.99 -7.32 7.42
N SER A 15 -6.16 -6.17 8.07
CA SER A 15 -6.97 -6.00 9.26
C SER A 15 -7.41 -4.55 9.44
N THR A 16 -8.28 -4.30 10.41
CA THR A 16 -8.68 -2.96 10.83
C THR A 16 -8.85 -2.96 12.34
N LEU A 17 -8.31 -1.96 13.02
CA LEU A 17 -8.36 -1.82 14.48
C LEU A 17 -9.79 -2.02 14.98
N ASN A 18 -9.97 -2.95 15.93
CA ASN A 18 -11.28 -3.30 16.51
C ASN A 18 -12.38 -3.68 15.50
N LYS A 19 -12.00 -4.05 14.26
CA LYS A 19 -12.92 -4.24 13.12
C LYS A 19 -13.75 -2.98 12.80
N ASP A 20 -13.30 -1.81 13.25
CA ASP A 20 -13.98 -0.54 13.03
C ASP A 20 -13.58 0.07 11.69
N SER A 21 -14.12 -0.50 10.61
CA SER A 21 -13.94 0.05 9.27
C SER A 21 -14.65 1.39 9.06
N LYS A 22 -15.46 1.88 10.01
CA LYS A 22 -16.09 3.20 9.92
C LYS A 22 -15.17 4.31 10.39
N SER A 23 -14.26 4.02 11.32
CA SER A 23 -13.32 5.04 11.84
C SER A 23 -11.90 4.84 11.32
N PHE A 24 -11.51 3.60 10.98
CA PHE A 24 -10.13 3.25 10.63
C PHE A 24 -10.01 2.42 9.34
N GLY A 25 -11.00 2.54 8.45
CA GLY A 25 -11.11 1.69 7.27
C GLY A 25 -10.14 2.05 6.15
N LYS A 26 -9.94 1.10 5.24
CA LYS A 26 -9.10 1.22 4.05
C LYS A 26 -9.48 2.36 3.10
N GLN A 27 -10.72 2.86 3.14
CA GLN A 27 -11.16 3.99 2.32
C GLN A 27 -10.36 5.27 2.61
N TYR A 28 -9.82 5.39 3.83
CA TYR A 28 -9.02 6.53 4.28
C TYR A 28 -7.58 6.52 3.76
N LEU A 29 -7.14 5.45 3.11
CA LEU A 29 -5.83 5.42 2.47
C LEU A 29 -5.74 6.39 1.28
N THR A 30 -6.88 6.68 0.63
CA THR A 30 -6.94 7.32 -0.68
C THR A 30 -8.01 8.42 -0.78
N ASP A 31 -8.58 8.86 0.35
CA ASP A 31 -9.63 9.89 0.38
C ASP A 31 -9.07 11.32 0.28
N GLY A 32 -7.77 11.50 0.54
CA GLY A 32 -7.09 12.78 0.51
C GLY A 32 -7.26 13.61 1.77
N ASP A 33 -7.89 13.05 2.81
CA ASP A 33 -8.04 13.69 4.11
C ASP A 33 -6.90 13.23 5.04
N LEU A 34 -6.20 14.18 5.65
CA LEU A 34 -5.10 13.88 6.58
C LEU A 34 -5.59 13.67 8.01
N GLU A 35 -6.87 13.91 8.29
CA GLU A 35 -7.49 13.66 9.59
C GLU A 35 -8.05 12.22 9.72
N THR A 36 -8.14 11.49 8.60
CA THR A 36 -8.59 10.10 8.55
C THR A 36 -7.41 9.16 8.28
N CYS A 37 -7.51 7.90 8.70
CA CYS A 37 -6.44 6.94 8.45
C CYS A 37 -6.94 5.50 8.39
N TRP A 38 -6.17 4.64 7.72
CA TRP A 38 -6.25 3.21 7.99
C TRP A 38 -5.39 2.88 9.19
N ASN A 39 -5.97 2.20 10.17
CA ASN A 39 -5.28 1.67 11.34
C ASN A 39 -5.45 0.15 11.35
N SER A 40 -4.35 -0.58 11.25
CA SER A 40 -4.39 -2.03 11.35
C SER A 40 -4.71 -2.48 12.78
N ASP A 41 -5.23 -3.70 12.92
CA ASP A 41 -5.23 -4.35 14.23
C ASP A 41 -3.80 -4.82 14.59
N GLN A 42 -3.61 -5.32 15.80
CA GLN A 42 -2.36 -5.94 16.22
C GLN A 42 -2.02 -7.18 15.35
N GLY A 43 -0.73 -7.42 15.07
CA GLY A 43 -0.28 -8.57 14.29
C GLY A 43 1.08 -8.39 13.63
N THR A 44 1.68 -9.48 13.15
CA THR A 44 3.08 -9.52 12.69
C THR A 44 3.28 -9.37 11.19
N SER A 45 2.21 -9.19 10.41
CA SER A 45 2.28 -9.12 8.94
C SER A 45 1.09 -8.34 8.38
N GLN A 46 1.09 -7.03 8.62
CA GLN A 46 0.08 -6.15 8.04
C GLN A 46 0.36 -5.93 6.57
N TRP A 47 -0.69 -5.78 5.77
CA TRP A 47 -0.54 -5.54 4.35
C TRP A 47 -1.66 -4.69 3.77
N ILE A 48 -1.34 -3.99 2.69
CA ILE A 48 -2.29 -3.32 1.81
C ILE A 48 -2.14 -3.94 0.42
N ILE A 49 -3.25 -4.19 -0.26
CA ILE A 49 -3.27 -4.59 -1.66
C ILE A 49 -4.08 -3.57 -2.45
N ALA A 50 -3.52 -3.11 -3.57
CA ALA A 50 -4.20 -2.32 -4.58
C ALA A 50 -4.38 -3.17 -5.85
N GLU A 51 -5.62 -3.49 -6.19
CA GLU A 51 -6.00 -4.09 -7.47
C GLU A 51 -6.49 -2.99 -8.40
N PHE A 52 -5.80 -2.78 -9.51
CA PHE A 52 -6.16 -1.74 -10.46
C PHE A 52 -7.41 -2.17 -11.27
N PRO A 53 -7.98 -1.33 -12.15
CA PRO A 53 -8.97 -1.77 -13.16
C PRO A 53 -8.34 -2.17 -14.52
N ARG A 54 -7.10 -1.76 -14.76
CA ARG A 54 -6.31 -2.07 -15.97
C ARG A 54 -4.86 -2.37 -15.62
N SER A 55 -4.07 -2.76 -16.61
CA SER A 55 -2.63 -2.90 -16.46
C SER A 55 -1.97 -1.54 -16.23
N VAL A 56 -1.05 -1.47 -15.28
CA VAL A 56 -0.33 -0.24 -14.91
C VAL A 56 1.16 -0.49 -14.77
N SER A 57 1.95 0.56 -14.95
CA SER A 57 3.39 0.58 -14.72
C SER A 57 3.65 1.54 -13.55
N PRO A 58 3.80 1.02 -12.31
CA PRO A 58 4.11 1.84 -11.14
C PRO A 58 5.56 2.32 -11.21
N SER A 59 5.78 3.58 -10.86
CA SER A 59 7.10 4.22 -10.84
C SER A 59 7.48 4.69 -9.44
N GLN A 60 6.51 5.23 -8.68
CA GLN A 60 6.75 5.69 -7.32
C GLN A 60 5.58 5.32 -6.42
N VAL A 61 5.88 5.15 -5.13
CA VAL A 61 4.90 4.95 -4.08
C VAL A 61 5.02 6.10 -3.10
N VAL A 62 3.89 6.70 -2.75
CA VAL A 62 3.80 7.78 -1.78
C VAL A 62 3.07 7.27 -0.57
N LEU A 63 3.68 7.40 0.60
CA LEU A 63 3.13 6.94 1.88
C LEU A 63 3.24 8.05 2.92
N MET A 64 2.25 8.13 3.80
CA MET A 64 2.29 8.95 5.01
C MET A 64 1.83 8.12 6.19
N PHE A 65 2.73 7.91 7.14
CA PHE A 65 2.49 7.10 8.34
C PHE A 65 2.16 7.98 9.55
N GLN A 66 1.69 7.36 10.62
CA GLN A 66 1.79 7.95 11.95
C GLN A 66 3.14 7.56 12.58
N GLY A 67 3.87 8.55 13.11
CA GLY A 67 5.08 8.27 13.89
C GLY A 67 4.78 7.33 15.07
N GLY A 68 5.65 6.35 15.30
CA GLY A 68 5.50 5.26 16.26
C GLY A 68 4.66 4.08 15.76
N PHE A 69 3.98 4.20 14.61
CA PHE A 69 3.13 3.16 14.01
C PHE A 69 3.47 2.94 12.53
N THR A 70 4.77 2.95 12.23
CA THR A 70 5.33 2.71 10.89
C THR A 70 5.96 1.32 10.80
N SER A 71 6.53 1.04 9.62
CA SER A 71 7.42 -0.09 9.35
C SER A 71 8.77 0.44 8.89
N SER A 72 9.88 -0.07 9.43
CA SER A 72 11.23 0.25 8.91
C SER A 72 11.51 -0.42 7.56
N GLN A 73 10.75 -1.45 7.21
CA GLN A 73 10.83 -2.12 5.92
C GLN A 73 9.43 -2.40 5.35
N VAL A 74 9.25 -2.14 4.05
CA VAL A 74 8.02 -2.48 3.32
C VAL A 74 8.38 -3.27 2.08
N LEU A 75 7.96 -4.53 2.03
CA LEU A 75 8.14 -5.37 0.85
C LEU A 75 7.01 -5.09 -0.15
N VAL A 76 7.39 -4.77 -1.38
CA VAL A 76 6.44 -4.49 -2.47
C VAL A 76 6.42 -5.67 -3.42
N PHE A 77 5.25 -6.28 -3.59
CA PHE A 77 5.02 -7.35 -4.54
C PHE A 77 4.07 -6.88 -5.65
N SER A 78 4.22 -7.46 -6.82
CA SER A 78 3.34 -7.25 -7.96
C SER A 78 2.80 -8.57 -8.48
N ALA A 79 1.59 -8.55 -9.03
CA ALA A 79 1.03 -9.66 -9.80
C ALA A 79 0.45 -9.13 -11.13
N PRO A 80 0.61 -9.88 -12.24
CA PRO A 80 0.04 -9.52 -13.54
C PRO A 80 -1.46 -9.82 -13.62
N SER A 81 -2.02 -10.56 -12.66
CA SER A 81 -3.42 -10.96 -12.61
C SER A 81 -4.19 -10.21 -11.49
N PRO A 82 -5.52 -10.04 -11.66
CA PRO A 82 -6.37 -9.51 -10.59
C PRO A 82 -6.50 -10.53 -9.45
N LEU A 83 -6.92 -10.09 -8.27
CA LEU A 83 -7.01 -10.95 -7.08
C LEU A 83 -8.12 -12.01 -7.18
N ALA A 84 -9.02 -11.88 -8.14
CA ALA A 84 -10.10 -12.84 -8.38
C ALA A 84 -9.63 -14.15 -9.05
N SER A 85 -8.41 -14.16 -9.62
CA SER A 85 -7.80 -15.37 -10.13
C SER A 85 -7.35 -16.27 -8.97
N SER A 86 -7.45 -17.59 -9.12
CA SER A 86 -7.38 -18.58 -8.01
C SER A 86 -6.11 -18.57 -7.14
N SER A 87 -5.10 -17.80 -7.50
CA SER A 87 -4.04 -17.31 -6.62
C SER A 87 -3.21 -16.32 -7.44
N PRO A 88 -3.13 -15.03 -7.09
CA PRO A 88 -2.25 -14.11 -7.79
C PRO A 88 -0.79 -14.53 -7.63
N ASP A 89 -0.07 -14.66 -8.75
CA ASP A 89 1.37 -14.95 -8.80
C ASP A 89 2.17 -13.72 -8.34
N TRP A 90 2.33 -13.59 -7.03
CA TRP A 90 3.09 -12.49 -6.43
C TRP A 90 4.58 -12.65 -6.68
N THR A 91 5.17 -11.64 -7.33
CA THR A 91 6.62 -11.51 -7.48
C THR A 91 7.08 -10.27 -6.71
N GLN A 92 8.17 -10.39 -5.95
CA GLN A 92 8.73 -9.25 -5.24
C GLN A 92 9.32 -8.26 -6.26
N LEU A 93 8.85 -7.01 -6.19
CA LEU A 93 9.25 -5.93 -7.07
C LEU A 93 10.40 -5.12 -6.47
N THR A 94 10.25 -4.71 -5.20
CA THR A 94 11.26 -3.93 -4.47
C THR A 94 10.99 -3.98 -2.97
N GLN A 95 11.84 -3.32 -2.19
CA GLN A 95 11.66 -3.05 -0.77
C GLN A 95 11.86 -1.55 -0.50
N LEU A 96 11.03 -0.98 0.35
CA LEU A 96 11.08 0.42 0.77
C LEU A 96 11.55 0.50 2.22
N TYR A 97 12.19 1.61 2.58
CA TYR A 97 12.66 1.87 3.94
C TYR A 97 12.09 3.19 4.45
N PRO A 98 10.82 3.20 4.91
CA PRO A 98 10.24 4.40 5.47
C PRO A 98 10.91 4.83 6.77
N GLU A 99 11.02 6.13 6.94
CA GLU A 99 11.37 6.74 8.22
C GLU A 99 10.18 6.69 9.18
N ASP A 100 10.48 6.56 10.47
CA ASP A 100 9.49 6.72 11.53
C ASP A 100 9.12 8.20 11.70
N SER A 101 8.16 8.63 10.89
CA SER A 101 7.83 10.03 10.69
C SER A 101 6.40 10.18 10.17
N ASN A 102 5.78 11.29 10.54
CA ASN A 102 4.48 11.71 10.00
C ASN A 102 4.59 12.53 8.70
N LYS A 103 5.79 12.61 8.11
CA LYS A 103 5.98 13.30 6.83
C LYS A 103 5.50 12.44 5.67
N LEU A 104 5.09 13.12 4.60
CA LEU A 104 4.86 12.48 3.31
C LEU A 104 6.21 11.98 2.76
N GLN A 105 6.29 10.69 2.44
CA GLN A 105 7.49 10.03 1.94
C GLN A 105 7.21 9.44 0.56
N THR A 106 8.15 9.62 -0.37
CA THR A 106 8.05 9.10 -1.75
C THR A 106 9.21 8.16 -2.01
N PHE A 107 8.91 6.98 -2.52
CA PHE A 107 9.90 5.94 -2.79
C PHE A 107 9.83 5.55 -4.26
N ASP A 108 11.00 5.41 -4.88
CA ASP A 108 11.10 4.90 -6.24
C ASP A 108 10.87 3.39 -6.25
N VAL A 109 9.98 2.97 -7.15
CA VAL A 109 9.76 1.57 -7.45
C VAL A 109 10.54 1.28 -8.71
N ALA A 110 11.77 0.79 -8.54
CA ALA A 110 12.66 0.41 -9.62
C ALA A 110 12.11 -0.82 -10.35
N SER A 111 11.13 -0.60 -11.24
CA SER A 111 10.69 -1.60 -12.20
C SER A 111 11.83 -1.80 -13.19
N SER A 112 12.62 -2.87 -13.04
CA SER A 112 13.46 -3.36 -14.14
C SER A 112 12.54 -3.78 -15.28
N ALA A 113 12.30 -2.86 -16.21
CA ALA A 113 11.49 -2.97 -17.41
C ALA A 113 9.99 -3.28 -17.21
N ALA A 114 9.16 -2.25 -17.42
CA ALA A 114 7.88 -2.34 -18.13
C ALA A 114 6.92 -3.49 -17.79
N SER A 115 6.91 -3.99 -16.55
CA SER A 115 6.00 -5.06 -16.18
C SER A 115 4.65 -4.45 -15.90
N ALA A 116 3.75 -4.56 -16.88
CA ALA A 116 2.33 -4.30 -16.72
C ALA A 116 1.80 -5.13 -15.54
N VAL A 117 1.49 -4.48 -14.42
CA VAL A 117 0.94 -5.13 -13.23
C VAL A 117 -0.55 -4.85 -13.14
N ARG A 118 -1.26 -5.78 -12.52
CA ARG A 118 -2.70 -5.70 -12.27
C ARG A 118 -3.00 -5.54 -10.78
N SER A 119 -2.09 -5.99 -9.93
CA SER A 119 -2.17 -5.88 -8.48
C SER A 119 -0.81 -5.52 -7.88
N LEU A 120 -0.81 -4.66 -6.86
CA LEU A 120 0.33 -4.38 -5.98
C LEU A 120 -0.01 -4.77 -4.54
N LYS A 121 0.97 -5.31 -3.82
CA LYS A 121 0.86 -5.68 -2.41
C LYS A 121 2.03 -5.09 -1.65
N PHE A 122 1.71 -4.33 -0.61
CA PHE A 122 2.64 -3.77 0.35
C PHE A 122 2.56 -4.61 1.61
N VAL A 123 3.67 -5.22 2.03
CA VAL A 123 3.78 -5.98 3.28
C VAL A 123 4.69 -5.22 4.22
N PHE A 124 4.13 -4.81 5.35
CA PHE A 124 4.84 -4.07 6.38
C PHE A 124 5.59 -5.07 7.27
N THR A 125 6.92 -4.99 7.26
CA THR A 125 7.82 -5.81 8.08
C THR A 125 8.62 -4.91 9.02
N GLU A 126 9.04 -5.43 10.17
CA GLU A 126 9.77 -4.64 11.18
C GLU A 126 8.97 -3.40 11.65
N CYS A 127 7.79 -3.64 12.23
CA CYS A 127 6.95 -2.56 12.73
C CYS A 127 7.57 -1.88 13.96
N SER A 128 7.46 -0.54 14.04
CA SER A 128 7.94 0.24 15.19
C SER A 128 7.07 0.06 16.44
N ASP A 129 5.78 -0.21 16.27
CA ASP A 129 4.85 -0.48 17.38
C ASP A 129 5.07 -1.90 17.94
N THR A 130 5.07 -2.03 19.26
CA THR A 130 5.32 -3.32 19.95
C THR A 130 4.22 -4.36 19.72
N TYR A 131 3.03 -3.96 19.28
CA TYR A 131 1.93 -4.84 18.90
C TYR A 131 1.83 -5.07 17.38
N GLY A 132 2.76 -4.50 16.60
CA GLY A 132 2.79 -4.63 15.15
C GLY A 132 1.67 -3.90 14.43
N ARG A 133 1.13 -2.83 15.02
CA ARG A 133 0.13 -1.99 14.36
C ARG A 133 0.78 -1.03 13.38
N ILE A 134 0.08 -0.78 12.29
CA ILE A 134 0.47 0.17 11.24
C ILE A 134 -0.66 1.19 11.08
N VAL A 135 -0.29 2.47 11.01
CA VAL A 135 -1.22 3.57 10.75
C VAL A 135 -0.76 4.33 9.53
N VAL A 136 -1.62 4.41 8.52
CA VAL A 136 -1.34 5.09 7.24
C VAL A 136 -2.44 6.11 6.97
N TYR A 137 -2.04 7.37 6.87
CA TYR A 137 -2.90 8.50 6.49
C TYR A 137 -3.05 8.60 4.97
N LYS A 138 -2.03 8.20 4.22
CA LYS A 138 -2.06 8.31 2.75
C LYS A 138 -1.26 7.20 2.10
N LEU A 139 -1.87 6.62 1.07
CA LEU A 139 -1.24 5.77 0.07
C LEU A 139 -1.56 6.35 -1.31
N ASP A 140 -0.53 6.62 -2.08
CA ASP A 140 -0.66 6.90 -3.50
C ASP A 140 0.39 6.09 -4.28
N VAL A 141 0.08 5.80 -5.54
CA VAL A 141 1.01 5.16 -6.46
C VAL A 141 1.05 6.02 -7.71
N LEU A 142 2.25 6.47 -8.08
CA LEU A 142 2.49 7.25 -9.28
C LEU A 142 3.02 6.35 -10.38
N GLY A 143 2.57 6.57 -11.60
CA GLY A 143 2.99 5.76 -12.74
C GLY A 143 2.24 6.12 -14.01
N ALA A 144 2.07 5.12 -14.87
CA ALA A 144 1.30 5.21 -16.10
C ALA A 144 0.38 4.00 -16.26
N ALA A 145 -0.76 4.19 -16.93
CA ALA A 145 -1.52 3.07 -17.46
C ALA A 145 -0.76 2.44 -18.63
N VAL A 146 -0.82 1.12 -18.75
CA VAL A 146 -0.30 0.39 -19.92
C VAL A 146 -1.51 -0.01 -20.75
N GLU A 147 -1.56 0.46 -21.99
CA GLU A 147 -2.57 0.06 -23.00
C GLU A 147 -2.32 -1.36 -23.51
#